data_AF-W6NC95-F1
#
_entry.id   AF-W6NC95-F1
#
_cell.length_a   1.000
_cell.length_b   1.000
_cell.length_c   1.000
_cell.angle_alpha   90.00
_cell.angle_beta   90.00
_cell.angle_gamma   90.00
#
_symmetry.space_group_name_H-M   'P 1'
#
loop_
_entity.id
_entity.type
_entity.pdbx_description
1 polymer ?
#
loop_
_entity_poly.entity_id
_entity_poly.type
_entity_poly.pdbx_seq_one_letter_code
_entity_poly.pdbx_strand_id
1 'polypeptide(L)'
;MDEAKHVDTSSAEEHVNDSGVQGFPSLNNPDSEVLLTVREVKYEEGLVDLVCVTEDGKESIVYLQDWLVSNEHGIMIVAPDTLVPCTSIAGATWCPRKVILSDRFRGPTEANKAMLIGIIVHELFQVIVDWVQHNMPQGKSHKSTTANSITNVHDIEENIWVPQLGLKGKIDATLEVMLYSLMLSSRYKQPIGEGSLLYLKDGITRHVQPRALEMKGIINQRNHLASYLSKLRPDLLPVPKDDPKFCEKCDHALVCSFYQVSVEQASKSSQQMINFAKSKTSHLSADHISKFWIRRLWVQRNVTIVESVFAPGNMCTISTSTQPGILLAPIIESSSKFVTIRSDRLISRKDTYHLDLYHSFSTYPTTLGNLILLMANTETSARLRELIIDLAPPSNPCSDGSTLPASVQHLLSEITTSDGLSAEQRNAVQAAILCNDYTLIEGFPGSGKTTTIVALLRCLLQMNRTVLLTTNTHSALDNVLVKLKKYTSSSRILRLGNSSSVRVDVADLSLESKLSCCDGDKYKAAREILKETPLVASTCHYVPRDVLFSWRTFDYCIIDEASMVLEPVVISAIVAASRFVLVGDAHQLSPLVQSRKCSLVFESIIELTMIFHKYLSVETAQN
;
A
#
# COMPACT_ATOMS: atom_id res chain seq x y z
N MET A 1 72.19 62.47 -5.45
CA MET A 1 71.47 63.35 -4.51
C MET A 1 69.99 63.04 -4.53
N ASP A 2 69.47 61.98 -3.91
CA ASP A 2 70.02 60.75 -3.35
C ASP A 2 68.84 59.80 -3.15
N GLU A 3 69.10 58.52 -3.47
CA GLU A 3 68.64 57.27 -2.85
C GLU A 3 67.14 57.08 -2.54
N ALA A 4 66.41 56.27 -3.31
CA ALA A 4 66.38 54.80 -3.25
C ALA A 4 65.89 54.21 -1.90
N LYS A 5 64.63 53.80 -1.87
CA LYS A 5 64.18 52.60 -1.13
C LYS A 5 63.35 51.72 -2.06
N HIS A 6 63.95 50.58 -2.41
CA HIS A 6 63.31 49.43 -3.05
C HIS A 6 62.15 48.90 -2.20
N VAL A 7 61.00 48.66 -2.84
CA VAL A 7 60.15 47.49 -2.57
C VAL A 7 59.64 47.01 -3.92
N ASP A 8 59.89 45.74 -4.23
CA ASP A 8 59.63 45.07 -5.49
C ASP A 8 58.17 45.17 -5.96
N THR A 9 57.96 45.70 -7.16
CA THR A 9 56.76 45.48 -7.97
C THR A 9 56.89 44.12 -8.65
N SER A 10 56.50 43.06 -7.94
CA SER A 10 55.99 41.84 -8.56
C SER A 10 54.52 41.70 -8.16
N SER A 11 53.66 42.49 -8.79
CA SER A 11 52.23 42.23 -8.79
C SER A 11 52.02 40.94 -9.57
N ALA A 12 51.90 39.83 -8.84
CA ALA A 12 51.40 38.58 -9.36
C ALA A 12 50.08 38.87 -10.09
N GLU A 13 50.04 38.55 -11.37
CA GLU A 13 48.79 38.33 -12.07
C GLU A 13 48.02 37.28 -11.25
N GLU A 14 47.02 37.71 -10.49
CA GLU A 14 46.09 36.80 -9.83
C GLU A 14 45.36 36.04 -10.93
N HIS A 15 45.78 34.79 -11.14
CA HIS A 15 45.01 33.80 -11.89
C HIS A 15 43.64 33.65 -11.22
N VAL A 16 42.65 34.33 -11.79
CA VAL A 16 41.24 34.12 -11.51
C VAL A 16 40.89 32.69 -11.94
N ASN A 17 40.61 31.81 -10.99
CA ASN A 17 40.04 30.49 -11.28
C ASN A 17 38.65 30.65 -11.93
N ASP A 18 38.28 29.71 -12.79
CA ASP A 18 37.00 29.64 -13.57
C ASP A 18 35.70 29.75 -12.73
N SER A 19 35.79 29.76 -11.40
CA SER A 19 34.68 29.93 -10.46
C SER A 19 34.47 31.38 -9.99
N GLY A 20 35.36 32.32 -10.33
CA GLY A 20 35.19 33.75 -10.05
C GLY A 20 35.13 34.17 -8.57
N VAL A 21 35.37 33.26 -7.62
CA VAL A 21 35.32 33.54 -6.17
C VAL A 21 36.53 32.94 -5.46
N GLN A 22 37.29 33.78 -4.74
CA GLN A 22 38.42 33.34 -3.93
C GLN A 22 37.94 32.38 -2.83
N GLY A 23 38.51 31.17 -2.79
CA GLY A 23 38.17 30.12 -1.82
C GLY A 23 37.15 29.08 -2.31
N PHE A 24 36.69 29.16 -3.56
CA PHE A 24 35.77 28.19 -4.14
C PHE A 24 36.52 27.17 -5.03
N PRO A 25 36.37 25.85 -4.80
CA PRO A 25 37.07 24.83 -5.56
C PRO A 25 36.48 24.61 -6.96
N SER A 26 37.37 24.25 -7.90
CA SER A 26 37.07 24.01 -9.32
C SER A 26 36.13 22.82 -9.51
N LEU A 27 35.17 22.93 -10.43
CA LEU A 27 34.20 21.89 -10.83
C LEU A 27 34.83 20.60 -11.39
N ASN A 28 36.15 20.58 -11.58
CA ASN A 28 36.92 19.39 -11.95
C ASN A 28 37.57 18.70 -10.74
N ASN A 29 37.31 19.15 -9.51
CA ASN A 29 37.87 18.57 -8.29
C ASN A 29 36.79 17.80 -7.49
N PRO A 30 36.86 16.46 -7.42
CA PRO A 30 35.84 15.62 -6.77
C PRO A 30 35.83 15.70 -5.23
N ASP A 31 36.75 16.43 -4.59
CA ASP A 31 36.88 16.48 -3.13
C ASP A 31 36.17 17.69 -2.47
N SER A 32 35.28 18.39 -3.19
CA SER A 32 34.60 19.56 -2.65
C SER A 32 33.12 19.64 -3.03
N GLU A 33 32.28 19.03 -2.20
CA GLU A 33 30.83 19.26 -2.25
C GLU A 33 30.38 19.85 -0.90
N VAL A 34 29.80 21.05 -0.92
CA VAL A 34 28.96 21.51 0.20
C VAL A 34 27.52 21.23 -0.19
N LEU A 35 26.93 20.22 0.45
CA LEU A 35 25.55 19.82 0.22
C LEU A 35 24.62 20.72 1.06
N LEU A 36 23.82 21.57 0.40
CA LEU A 36 22.82 22.39 1.07
C LEU A 36 21.43 21.77 0.90
N THR A 37 20.76 21.52 2.03
CA THR A 37 19.43 20.91 2.07
C THR A 37 18.36 22.00 2.20
N VAL A 38 17.61 22.27 1.13
CA VAL A 38 16.54 23.29 1.13
C VAL A 38 15.26 22.73 1.74
N ARG A 39 14.85 23.27 2.89
CA ARG A 39 13.67 22.82 3.64
C ARG A 39 12.38 23.48 3.16
N GLU A 40 12.42 24.78 2.93
CA GLU A 40 11.27 25.58 2.51
C GLU A 40 11.74 26.70 1.58
N VAL A 41 10.91 27.00 0.57
CA VAL A 41 11.10 28.10 -0.37
C VAL A 41 9.97 29.08 -0.13
N LYS A 42 10.28 30.27 0.40
CA LYS A 42 9.29 31.34 0.61
C LYS A 42 9.45 32.41 -0.46
N TYR A 43 8.32 32.88 -0.97
CA TYR A 43 8.27 33.97 -1.94
C TYR A 43 7.67 35.20 -1.25
N GLU A 44 8.50 36.18 -0.93
CA GLU A 44 8.07 37.51 -0.49
C GLU A 44 8.74 38.56 -1.37
N GLU A 45 7.93 39.45 -1.96
CA GLU A 45 8.40 40.66 -2.69
C GLU A 45 9.49 40.44 -3.76
N GLY A 46 9.52 39.28 -4.42
CA GLY A 46 10.47 38.98 -5.49
C GLY A 46 11.81 38.41 -5.02
N LEU A 47 11.98 38.17 -3.72
CA LEU A 47 13.11 37.45 -3.14
C LEU A 47 12.69 36.01 -2.78
N VAL A 48 13.63 35.08 -2.94
CA VAL A 48 13.46 33.67 -2.57
C VAL A 48 14.25 33.40 -1.30
N ASP A 49 13.55 33.27 -0.18
CA ASP A 49 14.20 32.87 1.07
C ASP A 49 14.33 31.35 1.09
N LEU A 50 15.58 30.87 1.18
CA LEU A 50 15.89 29.45 1.38
C LEU A 50 16.20 29.21 2.85
N VAL A 51 15.37 28.39 3.50
CA VAL A 51 15.70 27.83 4.81
C VAL A 51 16.57 26.60 4.58
N CYS A 52 17.87 26.72 4.85
CA CYS A 52 18.85 25.65 4.63
C CYS A 52 19.32 25.06 5.96
N VAL A 53 19.68 23.77 5.93
CA VAL A 53 20.33 23.07 7.05
C VAL A 53 21.66 22.53 6.56
N THR A 54 22.75 22.85 7.27
CA THR A 54 24.09 22.29 7.04
C THR A 54 24.21 20.87 7.60
N GLU A 55 25.24 20.11 7.23
CA GLU A 55 25.47 18.74 7.76
C GLU A 55 25.47 18.68 9.30
N ASP A 56 25.77 19.79 9.97
CA ASP A 56 25.83 19.92 11.43
C ASP A 56 24.46 20.18 12.09
N GLY A 57 23.37 20.23 11.31
CA GLY A 57 22.01 20.41 11.81
C GLY A 57 21.64 21.83 12.24
N LYS A 58 22.47 22.83 11.94
CA LYS A 58 22.17 24.25 12.22
C LYS A 58 21.28 24.83 11.13
N GLU A 59 20.14 25.38 11.53
CA GLU A 59 19.28 26.15 10.64
C GLU A 59 19.90 27.51 10.35
N SER A 60 19.94 27.90 9.08
CA SER A 60 20.36 29.24 8.67
C SER A 60 19.45 29.76 7.57
N ILE A 61 18.98 31.00 7.72
CA ILE A 61 18.27 31.73 6.67
C ILE A 61 19.36 32.29 5.76
N VAL A 62 19.48 31.73 4.56
CA VAL A 62 20.45 32.21 3.58
C VAL A 62 19.77 33.29 2.75
N TYR A 63 20.17 34.54 2.97
CA TYR A 63 19.89 35.62 2.04
C TYR A 63 20.74 35.38 0.80
N LEU A 64 20.12 34.98 -0.30
CA LEU A 64 20.79 34.74 -1.58
C LEU A 64 21.36 36.05 -2.12
N GLN A 65 22.56 36.43 -1.69
CA GLN A 65 23.46 37.21 -2.54
C GLN A 65 24.30 36.20 -3.32
N ASP A 66 23.68 35.72 -4.40
CA ASP A 66 24.25 35.08 -5.59
C ASP A 66 24.82 33.65 -5.48
N TRP A 67 23.98 32.68 -5.08
CA TRP A 67 24.17 31.28 -5.49
C TRP A 67 23.30 30.95 -6.70
N LEU A 68 23.93 30.70 -7.85
CA LEU A 68 23.24 30.34 -9.09
C LEU A 68 23.21 28.82 -9.27
N VAL A 69 22.02 28.22 -9.13
CA VAL A 69 21.75 26.88 -9.64
C VAL A 69 21.25 27.02 -11.08
N SER A 70 21.94 26.39 -12.03
CA SER A 70 21.64 26.47 -13.46
C SER A 70 21.58 25.10 -14.12
N ASN A 71 21.28 25.08 -15.42
CA ASN A 71 21.35 23.85 -16.22
C ASN A 71 22.77 23.25 -16.26
N GLU A 72 23.79 24.08 -16.03
CA GLU A 72 25.19 23.67 -16.02
C GLU A 72 25.68 23.38 -14.60
N HIS A 73 25.24 24.14 -13.59
CA HIS A 73 25.80 24.08 -12.24
C HIS A 73 24.77 23.76 -11.16
N GLY A 74 25.10 22.86 -10.23
CA GLY A 74 24.28 22.52 -9.06
C GLY A 74 23.03 21.69 -9.34
N ILE A 75 22.45 21.16 -8.27
CA ILE A 75 21.17 20.42 -8.27
C ILE A 75 20.36 20.90 -7.06
N MET A 76 19.08 21.21 -7.26
CA MET A 76 18.17 21.55 -6.18
C MET A 76 17.34 20.33 -5.80
N ILE A 77 17.14 20.06 -4.51
CA ILE A 77 16.29 18.98 -4.00
C ILE A 77 15.16 19.58 -3.15
N VAL A 78 13.90 19.31 -3.52
CA VAL A 78 12.70 19.87 -2.86
C VAL A 78 12.07 18.83 -1.95
N ALA A 79 11.79 19.14 -0.68
CA ALA A 79 11.27 18.17 0.30
C ALA A 79 12.16 16.89 0.38
N PRO A 80 13.43 17.01 0.79
CA PRO A 80 14.40 15.92 0.82
C PRO A 80 13.98 14.76 1.72
N ASP A 81 13.25 15.02 2.81
CA ASP A 81 12.71 13.98 3.71
C ASP A 81 11.65 13.09 3.04
N THR A 82 11.11 13.50 1.89
CA THR A 82 10.16 12.71 1.12
C THR A 82 10.91 11.77 0.17
N LEU A 83 11.18 10.55 0.63
CA LEU A 83 11.84 9.54 -0.20
C LEU A 83 10.93 9.06 -1.35
N VAL A 84 11.18 9.54 -2.57
CA VAL A 84 10.42 9.17 -3.77
C VAL A 84 11.01 7.91 -4.41
N PRO A 85 10.20 6.86 -4.69
CA PRO A 85 10.67 5.67 -5.40
C PRO A 85 11.19 5.98 -6.81
N CYS A 86 12.28 5.33 -7.22
CA CYS A 86 12.81 5.43 -8.60
C CYS A 86 11.77 5.03 -9.65
N THR A 87 11.08 3.89 -9.43
CA THR A 87 9.94 3.45 -10.23
C THR A 87 8.83 4.50 -10.38
N SER A 88 8.55 5.28 -9.32
CA SER A 88 7.58 6.37 -9.35
C SER A 88 8.04 7.53 -10.24
N ILE A 89 9.33 7.88 -10.19
CA ILE A 89 9.91 8.93 -11.04
C ILE A 89 9.87 8.51 -12.51
N ALA A 90 10.27 7.26 -12.79
CA ALA A 90 10.19 6.68 -14.13
C ALA A 90 8.74 6.63 -14.63
N GLY A 91 7.79 6.17 -13.82
CA GLY A 91 6.36 6.15 -14.17
C GLY A 91 5.74 7.53 -14.40
N ALA A 92 6.29 8.56 -13.76
CA ALA A 92 5.81 9.93 -13.91
C ALA A 92 6.17 10.55 -15.26
N THR A 93 7.15 10.00 -15.98
CA THR A 93 7.43 10.41 -17.38
C THR A 93 6.20 10.21 -18.26
N TRP A 94 5.46 9.12 -18.05
CA TRP A 94 4.20 8.86 -18.73
C TRP A 94 3.07 9.70 -18.14
N CYS A 95 2.82 9.62 -16.84
CA CYS A 95 1.76 10.38 -16.20
C CYS A 95 2.07 10.65 -14.70
N PRO A 96 2.48 11.88 -14.33
CA PRO A 96 2.75 12.22 -12.94
C PRO A 96 1.51 12.05 -12.06
N ARG A 97 0.33 12.39 -12.60
CA ARG A 97 -0.94 12.26 -11.89
C ARG A 97 -1.25 10.80 -11.52
N LYS A 98 -0.98 9.84 -12.41
CA LYS A 98 -1.15 8.41 -12.12
C LYS A 98 -0.27 7.98 -10.94
N VAL A 99 0.98 8.44 -10.90
CA VAL A 99 1.92 8.10 -9.81
C VAL A 99 1.42 8.60 -8.46
N ILE A 100 0.98 9.85 -8.40
CA ILE A 100 0.40 10.41 -7.17
C ILE A 100 -0.90 9.67 -6.79
N LEU A 101 -1.77 9.37 -7.75
CA LEU A 101 -2.98 8.60 -7.47
C LEU A 101 -2.68 7.18 -6.99
N SER A 102 -1.66 6.50 -7.55
CA SER A 102 -1.27 5.14 -7.16
C SER A 102 -0.63 5.07 -5.77
N ASP A 103 0.09 6.12 -5.36
CA ASP A 103 0.58 6.25 -3.98
C ASP A 103 -0.59 6.40 -2.99
N ARG A 104 -1.63 7.14 -3.39
CA ARG A 104 -2.76 7.51 -2.53
C ARG A 104 -3.91 6.50 -2.54
N PHE A 105 -4.09 5.78 -3.64
CA PHE A 105 -5.14 4.80 -3.89
C PHE A 105 -4.49 3.56 -4.49
N ARG A 106 -4.40 2.50 -3.68
CA ARG A 106 -4.05 1.17 -4.16
C ARG A 106 -5.33 0.37 -4.23
N GLY A 107 -5.86 0.17 -5.44
CA GLY A 107 -6.96 -0.76 -5.65
C GLY A 107 -6.52 -2.22 -5.46
N PRO A 108 -7.45 -3.17 -5.39
CA PRO A 108 -7.12 -4.58 -5.50
C PRO A 108 -6.35 -4.81 -6.79
N THR A 109 -5.22 -5.49 -6.67
CA THR A 109 -4.31 -5.69 -7.81
C THR A 109 -4.92 -6.68 -8.79
N GLU A 110 -5.08 -6.27 -10.04
CA GLU A 110 -5.35 -7.22 -11.12
C GLU A 110 -4.07 -8.02 -11.39
N ALA A 111 -4.19 -9.34 -11.37
CA ALA A 111 -3.07 -10.22 -11.63
C ALA A 111 -2.55 -10.04 -13.06
N ASN A 112 -1.39 -9.42 -13.22
CA ASN A 112 -0.74 -9.27 -14.51
C ASN A 112 0.24 -10.44 -14.74
N LYS A 113 -0.07 -11.28 -15.72
CA LYS A 113 0.77 -12.42 -16.12
C LYS A 113 2.22 -12.01 -16.42
N ALA A 114 2.43 -10.86 -17.08
CA ALA A 114 3.77 -10.38 -17.39
C ALA A 114 4.54 -9.97 -16.13
N MET A 115 3.86 -9.37 -15.14
CA MET A 115 4.49 -9.04 -13.86
C MET A 115 4.86 -10.31 -13.08
N LEU A 116 3.99 -11.32 -13.05
CA LEU A 116 4.29 -12.60 -12.39
C LEU A 116 5.48 -13.31 -13.04
N ILE A 117 5.50 -13.38 -14.38
CA ILE A 117 6.66 -13.92 -15.12
C ILE A 117 7.92 -13.12 -14.78
N GLY A 118 7.82 -11.79 -14.74
CA GLY A 118 8.93 -10.92 -14.34
C GLY A 118 9.47 -11.28 -12.96
N ILE A 119 8.60 -11.38 -11.94
CA ILE A 119 9.00 -11.75 -10.57
C ILE A 119 9.72 -13.11 -10.56
N ILE A 120 9.13 -14.15 -11.17
CA ILE A 120 9.72 -15.50 -11.20
C ILE A 120 11.07 -15.50 -11.91
N VAL A 121 11.17 -14.83 -13.06
CA VAL A 121 12.42 -14.78 -13.85
C VAL A 121 13.51 -14.02 -13.10
N HIS A 122 13.16 -12.94 -12.40
CA HIS A 122 14.10 -12.20 -11.56
C HIS A 122 14.56 -13.07 -10.37
N GLU A 123 13.67 -13.69 -9.61
CA GLU A 123 14.04 -14.58 -8.50
C GLU A 123 14.95 -15.74 -8.96
N LEU A 124 14.62 -16.40 -10.08
CA LEU A 124 15.45 -17.47 -10.64
C LEU A 124 16.83 -16.97 -11.05
N PHE A 125 16.90 -15.81 -11.70
CA PHE A 125 18.18 -15.21 -12.09
C PHE A 125 19.06 -14.94 -10.86
N GLN A 126 18.48 -14.43 -9.77
CA GLN A 126 19.18 -14.16 -8.52
C GLN A 126 19.77 -15.44 -7.90
N VAL A 127 18.96 -16.50 -7.79
CA VAL A 127 19.42 -17.80 -7.28
C VAL A 127 20.56 -18.36 -8.14
N ILE A 128 20.48 -18.23 -9.45
CA ILE A 128 21.53 -18.68 -10.37
C ILE A 128 22.81 -17.88 -10.16
N VAL A 129 22.72 -16.55 -10.07
CA VAL A 129 23.88 -15.68 -9.84
C VAL A 129 24.56 -16.02 -8.53
N ASP A 130 23.80 -16.15 -7.44
CA ASP A 130 24.33 -16.53 -6.12
C ASP A 130 25.00 -17.92 -6.15
N TRP A 131 24.37 -18.90 -6.81
CA TRP A 131 24.95 -20.22 -6.98
C TRP A 131 26.27 -20.18 -7.78
N VAL A 132 26.32 -19.41 -8.86
CA VAL A 132 27.52 -19.25 -9.70
C VAL A 132 28.67 -18.65 -8.88
N GLN A 133 28.40 -17.65 -8.04
CA GLN A 133 29.43 -17.02 -7.21
C GLN A 133 30.05 -17.98 -6.20
N HIS A 134 29.24 -18.86 -5.59
CA HIS A 134 29.71 -19.78 -4.56
C HIS A 134 30.32 -21.07 -5.11
N ASN A 135 29.93 -21.52 -6.30
CA ASN A 135 30.27 -22.85 -6.80
C ASN A 135 31.16 -22.87 -8.04
N MET A 136 31.32 -21.78 -8.79
CA MET A 136 32.26 -21.75 -9.90
C MET A 136 33.70 -21.53 -9.42
N PRO A 137 34.67 -22.34 -9.88
CA PRO A 137 36.07 -22.13 -9.55
C PRO A 137 36.56 -20.79 -10.12
N GLN A 138 37.00 -19.90 -9.23
CA GLN A 138 37.68 -18.65 -9.61
C GLN A 138 38.98 -18.99 -10.34
N GLY A 139 38.96 -19.02 -11.68
CA GLY A 139 40.16 -19.35 -12.44
C GLY A 139 40.00 -19.75 -13.90
N LYS A 140 38.79 -20.00 -14.40
CA LYS A 140 38.58 -20.16 -15.85
C LYS A 140 37.86 -18.93 -16.40
N SER A 141 38.65 -17.88 -16.65
CA SER A 141 38.25 -16.83 -17.58
C SER A 141 37.97 -17.50 -18.93
N HIS A 142 36.69 -17.76 -19.21
CA HIS A 142 36.28 -18.01 -20.58
C HIS A 142 36.58 -16.72 -21.33
N LYS A 143 37.57 -16.78 -22.23
CA LYS A 143 37.78 -15.78 -23.28
C LYS A 143 36.53 -15.78 -24.17
N SER A 144 35.47 -15.14 -23.70
CA SER A 144 34.38 -14.68 -24.54
C SER A 144 34.92 -13.50 -25.35
N THR A 145 34.75 -13.55 -26.66
CA THR A 145 35.15 -12.53 -27.66
C THR A 145 34.36 -11.21 -27.55
N THR A 146 33.70 -10.95 -26.41
CA THR A 146 33.04 -9.70 -26.08
C THR A 146 33.57 -9.21 -24.72
N ALA A 147 34.06 -7.97 -24.68
CA ALA A 147 34.83 -7.37 -23.58
C ALA A 147 34.08 -7.16 -22.24
N ASN A 148 32.97 -7.88 -21.99
CA ASN A 148 32.11 -7.67 -20.83
C ASN A 148 32.08 -8.94 -19.96
N SER A 149 33.16 -9.23 -19.23
CA SER A 149 33.14 -10.25 -18.18
C SER A 149 32.70 -9.63 -16.86
N ILE A 150 31.57 -10.07 -16.31
CA ILE A 150 31.17 -9.74 -14.92
C ILE A 150 32.18 -10.42 -14.00
N THR A 151 32.99 -9.64 -13.30
CA THR A 151 34.07 -10.14 -12.44
C THR A 151 33.58 -10.46 -11.04
N ASN A 152 32.67 -9.65 -10.49
CA ASN A 152 32.09 -9.80 -9.17
C ASN A 152 30.65 -9.25 -9.14
N VAL A 153 29.76 -9.87 -8.36
CA VAL A 153 28.45 -9.31 -7.99
C VAL A 153 28.53 -8.91 -6.53
N HIS A 154 28.32 -7.61 -6.25
CA HIS A 154 28.50 -7.04 -4.91
C HIS A 154 27.28 -7.22 -4.02
N ASP A 155 26.07 -7.05 -4.58
CA ASP A 155 24.81 -7.25 -3.87
C ASP A 155 23.67 -7.52 -4.88
N ILE A 156 22.59 -8.15 -4.42
CA ILE A 156 21.41 -8.52 -5.24
C ILE A 156 20.17 -7.94 -4.56
N GLU A 157 19.39 -7.11 -5.25
CA GLU A 157 18.19 -6.44 -4.70
C GLU A 157 18.48 -5.43 -3.58
N GLU A 158 19.52 -4.60 -3.73
CA GLU A 158 19.89 -3.63 -2.70
C GLU A 158 18.80 -2.57 -2.50
N ASN A 159 18.27 -2.50 -1.28
CA ASN A 159 17.45 -1.37 -0.86
C ASN A 159 18.36 -0.18 -0.55
N ILE A 160 18.23 0.88 -1.32
CA ILE A 160 19.02 2.09 -1.13
C ILE A 160 18.10 3.25 -0.84
N TRP A 161 18.35 3.92 0.28
CA TRP A 161 17.73 5.18 0.66
C TRP A 161 18.81 6.25 0.66
N VAL A 162 18.55 7.36 -0.04
CA VAL A 162 19.44 8.51 -0.10
C VAL A 162 18.65 9.75 0.31
N PRO A 163 18.60 10.07 1.64
CA PRO A 163 17.87 11.23 2.14
C PRO A 163 18.35 12.56 1.54
N GLN A 164 19.66 12.68 1.26
CA GLN A 164 20.23 13.86 0.61
C GLN A 164 19.54 14.20 -0.73
N LEU A 165 19.18 13.17 -1.48
CA LEU A 165 18.50 13.29 -2.78
C LEU A 165 16.98 13.10 -2.67
N GLY A 166 16.49 12.72 -1.48
CA GLY A 166 15.14 12.28 -1.24
C GLY A 166 14.69 11.15 -2.17
N LEU A 167 15.57 10.18 -2.39
CA LEU A 167 15.36 9.02 -3.26
C LEU A 167 15.31 7.73 -2.45
N LYS A 168 14.47 6.80 -2.89
CA LYS A 168 14.54 5.39 -2.49
C LYS A 168 14.37 4.47 -3.69
N GLY A 169 14.90 3.28 -3.59
CA GLY A 169 14.76 2.27 -4.63
C GLY A 169 15.25 0.92 -4.16
N LYS A 170 14.89 -0.09 -4.93
CA LYS A 170 15.37 -1.46 -4.78
C LYS A 170 16.02 -1.80 -6.10
N ILE A 171 17.33 -1.96 -6.13
CA ILE A 171 18.06 -2.12 -7.39
C ILE A 171 17.61 -3.40 -8.09
N ASP A 172 16.76 -3.23 -9.10
CA ASP A 172 16.33 -4.24 -10.07
C ASP A 172 16.52 -3.71 -11.50
N ALA A 173 16.87 -4.61 -12.42
CA ALA A 173 17.27 -4.25 -13.77
C ALA A 173 16.09 -3.73 -14.62
N THR A 174 15.87 -2.40 -14.74
CA THR A 174 15.36 -1.64 -15.93
C THR A 174 15.25 -0.12 -15.65
N LEU A 175 15.69 0.77 -16.57
CA LEU A 175 15.56 2.27 -16.65
C LEU A 175 16.01 3.14 -15.46
N GLU A 176 16.02 2.57 -14.26
CA GLU A 176 16.46 3.18 -13.01
C GLU A 176 17.98 3.28 -12.92
N VAL A 177 18.72 2.78 -13.90
CA VAL A 177 20.19 2.70 -13.87
C VAL A 177 20.84 4.05 -13.66
N MET A 178 20.32 5.14 -14.24
CA MET A 178 20.86 6.48 -13.97
C MET A 178 20.60 6.94 -12.54
N LEU A 179 19.39 6.68 -12.01
CA LEU A 179 19.04 6.97 -10.62
C LEU A 179 19.87 6.10 -9.66
N TYR A 180 20.11 4.84 -10.01
CA TYR A 180 20.93 3.93 -9.24
C TYR A 180 22.41 4.30 -9.29
N SER A 181 22.97 4.68 -10.44
CA SER A 181 24.33 5.22 -10.51
C SER A 181 24.47 6.45 -9.61
N LEU A 182 23.48 7.35 -9.59
CA LEU A 182 23.47 8.51 -8.71
C LEU A 182 23.34 8.12 -7.22
N MET A 183 22.46 7.17 -6.88
CA MET A 183 22.26 6.71 -5.51
C MET A 183 23.48 5.93 -4.98
N LEU A 184 24.11 5.11 -5.81
CA LEU A 184 25.34 4.39 -5.51
C LEU A 184 26.52 5.35 -5.35
N SER A 185 26.61 6.36 -6.21
CA SER A 185 27.60 7.43 -6.10
C SER A 185 27.50 8.14 -4.75
N SER A 186 26.29 8.54 -4.36
CA SER A 186 26.04 9.21 -3.08
C SER A 186 26.28 8.28 -1.87
N ARG A 187 25.80 7.03 -1.92
CA ARG A 187 25.92 6.06 -0.82
C ARG A 187 27.36 5.62 -0.57
N TYR A 188 28.13 5.39 -1.63
CA TYR A 188 29.50 4.88 -1.55
C TYR A 188 30.57 5.95 -1.76
N LYS A 189 30.17 7.22 -1.95
CA LYS A 189 31.07 8.35 -2.23
C LYS A 189 32.02 8.05 -3.40
N GLN A 190 31.47 7.50 -4.48
CA GLN A 190 32.21 7.12 -5.69
C GLN A 190 31.73 7.95 -6.89
N PRO A 191 32.54 8.13 -7.95
CA PRO A 191 32.07 8.81 -9.15
C PRO A 191 30.86 8.10 -9.77
N ILE A 192 29.99 8.87 -10.43
CA ILE A 192 28.82 8.33 -11.13
C ILE A 192 29.31 7.44 -12.29
N GLY A 193 29.22 6.14 -12.09
CA GLY A 193 29.65 5.13 -13.05
C GLY A 193 28.60 4.80 -14.12
N GLU A 194 29.09 4.23 -15.22
CA GLU A 194 28.22 3.58 -16.21
C GLU A 194 27.48 2.40 -15.59
N GLY A 195 26.23 2.21 -16.00
CA GLY A 195 25.47 1.04 -15.60
C GLY A 195 24.99 0.24 -16.81
N SER A 196 24.42 -0.92 -16.54
CA SER A 196 24.00 -1.88 -17.56
C SER A 196 22.56 -2.34 -17.35
N LEU A 197 21.84 -2.54 -18.44
CA LEU A 197 20.50 -3.11 -18.49
C LEU A 197 20.53 -4.46 -19.19
N LEU A 198 20.30 -5.53 -18.44
CA LEU A 198 20.19 -6.88 -18.98
C LEU A 198 18.73 -7.23 -19.27
N TYR A 199 18.40 -7.42 -20.55
CA TYR A 199 17.10 -7.94 -20.98
C TYR A 199 17.12 -9.46 -20.94
N LEU A 200 16.67 -10.05 -19.83
CA LEU A 200 16.72 -11.49 -19.59
C LEU A 200 16.04 -12.34 -20.67
N LYS A 201 15.00 -11.81 -21.33
CA LYS A 201 14.29 -12.52 -22.41
C LYS A 201 15.20 -12.83 -23.60
N ASP A 202 16.02 -11.86 -24.00
CA ASP A 202 16.83 -11.93 -25.22
C ASP A 202 18.33 -12.10 -24.91
N GLY A 203 18.72 -12.02 -23.63
CA GLY A 203 20.11 -12.05 -23.17
C GLY A 203 20.92 -10.81 -23.57
N ILE A 204 20.26 -9.73 -23.97
CA ILE A 204 20.92 -8.52 -24.49
C ILE A 204 21.22 -7.57 -23.33
N THR A 205 22.48 -7.16 -23.21
CA THR A 205 22.90 -6.08 -22.30
C THR A 205 22.99 -4.76 -23.05
N ARG A 206 22.35 -3.72 -22.51
CA ARG A 206 22.48 -2.34 -23.00
C ARG A 206 23.21 -1.50 -21.97
N HIS A 207 24.24 -0.79 -22.40
CA HIS A 207 24.96 0.16 -21.56
C HIS A 207 24.19 1.46 -21.43
N VAL A 208 24.17 2.01 -20.23
CA VAL A 208 23.53 3.28 -19.88
C VAL A 208 24.59 4.16 -19.24
N GLN A 209 24.97 5.21 -19.95
CA GLN A 209 25.91 6.21 -19.46
C GLN A 209 25.13 7.40 -18.89
N PRO A 210 25.19 7.66 -17.57
CA PRO A 210 24.48 8.79 -16.98
C PRO A 210 25.05 10.12 -17.47
N ARG A 211 24.21 10.97 -18.06
CA ARG A 211 24.58 12.33 -18.48
C ARG A 211 24.02 13.37 -17.54
N ALA A 212 24.79 14.43 -17.27
CA ALA A 212 24.42 15.49 -16.33
C ALA A 212 23.04 16.09 -16.60
N LEU A 213 22.72 16.43 -17.85
CA LEU A 213 21.45 17.04 -18.23
C LEU A 213 20.25 16.08 -18.00
N GLU A 214 20.42 14.81 -18.33
CA GLU A 214 19.40 13.78 -18.15
C GLU A 214 19.15 13.53 -16.65
N MET A 215 20.22 13.48 -15.84
CA MET A 215 20.10 13.37 -14.37
C MET A 215 19.39 14.57 -13.76
N LYS A 216 19.69 15.80 -14.20
CA LYS A 216 18.97 17.01 -13.76
C LYS A 216 17.50 16.95 -14.13
N GLY A 217 17.16 16.49 -15.34
CA GLY A 217 15.77 16.27 -15.75
C GLY A 217 15.02 15.29 -14.83
N ILE A 218 15.69 14.18 -14.48
CA ILE A 218 15.13 13.18 -13.56
C ILE A 218 14.95 13.75 -12.15
N ILE A 219 15.91 14.49 -11.62
CA ILE A 219 15.80 15.13 -10.31
C ILE A 219 14.70 16.20 -10.29
N ASN A 220 14.55 16.98 -11.36
CA ASN A 220 13.45 17.93 -11.48
C ASN A 220 12.09 17.22 -11.48
N GLN A 221 11.98 16.08 -12.15
CA GLN A 221 10.78 15.24 -12.10
C GLN A 221 10.52 14.71 -10.68
N ARG A 222 11.58 14.29 -9.97
CA ARG A 222 11.49 13.88 -8.56
C ARG A 222 11.01 15.01 -7.66
N ASN A 223 11.55 16.22 -7.81
CA ASN A 223 11.12 17.40 -7.05
C ASN A 223 9.66 17.74 -7.32
N HIS A 224 9.25 17.67 -8.59
CA HIS A 224 7.85 17.86 -8.96
C HIS A 224 6.97 16.85 -8.21
N LEU A 225 7.27 15.55 -8.22
CA LEU A 225 6.53 14.54 -7.45
C LEU A 225 6.56 14.78 -5.93
N ALA A 226 7.73 15.09 -5.38
CA ALA A 226 7.93 15.34 -3.96
C ALA A 226 7.04 16.48 -3.46
N SER A 227 6.77 17.50 -4.28
CA SER A 227 5.86 18.59 -3.93
C SER A 227 4.40 18.14 -3.66
N TYR A 228 3.96 17.05 -4.30
CA TYR A 228 2.63 16.45 -4.10
C TYR A 228 2.61 15.34 -3.05
N LEU A 229 3.73 14.61 -2.90
CA LEU A 229 3.85 13.50 -1.94
C LEU A 229 4.14 13.98 -0.52
N SER A 230 4.91 15.06 -0.38
CA SER A 230 5.21 15.70 0.92
C SER A 230 3.97 16.33 1.57
N LYS A 231 2.98 16.73 0.77
CA LYS A 231 1.78 17.43 1.21
C LYS A 231 0.55 16.56 1.05
N LEU A 232 -0.05 16.15 2.16
CA LEU A 232 -1.26 15.33 2.15
C LEU A 232 -2.55 16.13 1.94
N ARG A 233 -2.71 16.66 0.73
CA ARG A 233 -3.89 17.43 0.34
C ARG A 233 -4.69 16.71 -0.75
N PRO A 234 -5.99 16.44 -0.53
CA PRO A 234 -6.81 15.74 -1.53
C PRO A 234 -6.96 16.56 -2.83
N ASP A 235 -7.01 17.88 -2.74
CA ASP A 235 -7.09 18.83 -3.86
C ASP A 235 -5.76 19.02 -4.62
N LEU A 236 -4.66 18.54 -4.05
CA LEU A 236 -3.32 18.71 -4.61
C LEU A 236 -2.94 17.47 -5.44
N LEU A 237 -3.27 17.51 -6.72
CA LEU A 237 -2.88 16.52 -7.73
C LEU A 237 -2.28 17.22 -8.96
N PRO A 238 -1.33 16.58 -9.68
CA PRO A 238 -0.86 17.06 -10.97
C PRO A 238 -2.01 17.13 -11.98
N VAL A 239 -1.95 18.02 -12.96
CA VAL A 239 -2.95 18.08 -14.03
C VAL A 239 -3.01 16.75 -14.81
N PRO A 240 -4.20 16.33 -15.27
CA PRO A 240 -4.31 15.18 -16.15
C PRO A 240 -3.61 15.47 -17.50
N LYS A 241 -3.34 14.41 -18.28
CA LYS A 241 -2.89 14.58 -19.67
C LYS A 241 -4.01 15.23 -20.49
N ASP A 242 -3.66 15.99 -21.51
CA ASP A 242 -4.63 16.71 -22.34
C ASP A 242 -5.42 15.77 -23.26
N ASP A 243 -4.75 14.78 -23.85
CA ASP A 243 -5.35 13.82 -24.79
C ASP A 243 -5.86 12.56 -24.04
N PRO A 244 -7.18 12.29 -24.06
CA PRO A 244 -7.78 11.11 -23.44
C PRO A 244 -7.27 9.76 -23.95
N LYS A 245 -6.71 9.67 -25.16
CA LYS A 245 -6.19 8.40 -25.71
C LYS A 245 -5.12 7.77 -24.84
N PHE A 246 -4.30 8.59 -24.16
CA PHE A 246 -3.30 8.11 -23.20
C PHE A 246 -3.92 7.55 -21.91
N CYS A 247 -5.18 7.89 -21.63
CA CYS A 247 -5.90 7.52 -20.41
C CYS A 247 -6.85 6.32 -20.58
N GLU A 248 -7.20 5.93 -21.80
CA GLU A 248 -8.16 4.83 -22.05
C GLU A 248 -7.74 3.50 -21.41
N LYS A 249 -6.44 3.19 -21.46
CA LYS A 249 -5.83 1.98 -20.86
C LYS A 249 -5.24 2.22 -19.47
N CYS A 250 -5.47 3.38 -18.88
CA CYS A 250 -4.99 3.68 -17.55
C CYS A 250 -5.88 2.97 -16.51
N ASP A 251 -5.28 2.06 -15.76
CA ASP A 251 -5.86 1.41 -14.56
C ASP A 251 -6.38 2.40 -13.49
N HIS A 252 -5.86 3.64 -13.46
CA HIS A 252 -6.33 4.70 -12.55
C HIS A 252 -7.30 5.68 -13.23
N ALA A 253 -7.81 5.38 -14.43
CA ALA A 253 -8.71 6.28 -15.15
C ALA A 253 -9.98 6.59 -14.34
N LEU A 254 -10.61 5.60 -13.72
CA LEU A 254 -11.83 5.81 -12.94
C LEU A 254 -11.61 6.77 -11.77
N VAL A 255 -10.61 6.51 -10.92
CA VAL A 255 -10.30 7.39 -9.78
C VAL A 255 -9.85 8.78 -10.24
N CYS A 256 -9.09 8.87 -11.33
CA CYS A 256 -8.65 10.13 -11.91
C CYS A 256 -9.85 10.97 -12.38
N SER A 257 -10.75 10.37 -13.17
CA SER A 257 -11.98 10.98 -13.66
C SER A 257 -12.92 11.38 -12.54
N PHE A 258 -13.05 10.50 -11.53
CA PHE A 258 -13.82 10.79 -10.32
C PHE A 258 -13.31 12.05 -9.63
N TYR A 259 -12.00 12.19 -9.40
CA TYR A 259 -11.41 13.40 -8.80
C TYR A 259 -11.65 14.67 -9.61
N GLN A 260 -11.54 14.57 -10.94
CA GLN A 260 -11.78 15.70 -11.82
C GLN A 260 -13.20 16.24 -11.68
N VAL A 261 -14.18 15.34 -11.58
CA VAL A 261 -15.60 15.70 -11.46
C VAL A 261 -15.97 16.15 -10.03
N SER A 262 -15.51 15.43 -9.01
CA SER A 262 -15.94 15.60 -7.62
C SER A 262 -15.18 16.67 -6.83
N VAL A 263 -13.86 16.79 -7.02
CA VAL A 263 -12.99 17.62 -6.20
C VAL A 263 -12.51 18.85 -6.96
N GLU A 264 -12.06 18.67 -8.19
CA GLU A 264 -11.44 19.74 -9.00
C GLU A 264 -12.46 20.55 -9.80
N GLN A 265 -13.71 20.06 -9.88
CA GLN A 265 -14.80 20.65 -10.67
C GLN A 265 -14.36 20.99 -12.10
N ALA A 266 -13.54 20.13 -12.70
CA ALA A 266 -13.00 20.29 -14.05
C ALA A 266 -12.15 21.57 -14.32
N SER A 267 -11.81 22.35 -13.30
CA SER A 267 -11.15 23.67 -13.46
C SER A 267 -9.74 23.63 -14.07
N LYS A 268 -9.06 22.47 -14.04
CA LYS A 268 -7.66 22.29 -14.46
C LYS A 268 -7.50 21.35 -15.66
N SER A 269 -8.55 21.10 -16.43
CA SER A 269 -8.58 20.05 -17.48
C SER A 269 -9.04 20.60 -18.83
N SER A 270 -8.53 20.01 -19.92
CA SER A 270 -9.02 20.29 -21.28
C SER A 270 -10.48 19.85 -21.45
N GLN A 271 -11.24 20.47 -22.37
CA GLN A 271 -12.64 20.10 -22.61
C GLN A 271 -12.80 18.61 -22.99
N GLN A 272 -11.84 18.07 -23.75
CA GLN A 272 -11.82 16.65 -24.12
C GLN A 272 -11.65 15.75 -22.89
N MET A 273 -10.74 16.12 -21.98
CA MET A 273 -10.51 15.39 -20.73
C MET A 273 -11.70 15.49 -19.78
N ILE A 274 -12.39 16.64 -19.75
CA ILE A 274 -13.65 16.81 -18.99
C ILE A 274 -14.73 15.87 -19.52
N ASN A 275 -14.88 15.78 -20.84
CA ASN A 275 -15.85 14.88 -21.45
C ASN A 275 -15.50 13.41 -21.18
N PHE A 276 -14.21 13.06 -21.26
CA PHE A 276 -13.73 11.72 -20.88
C PHE A 276 -14.05 11.42 -19.41
N ALA A 277 -13.76 12.35 -18.50
CA ALA A 277 -14.05 12.17 -17.09
C ALA A 277 -15.54 11.95 -16.83
N LYS A 278 -16.41 12.79 -17.42
CA LYS A 278 -17.86 12.63 -17.34
C LYS A 278 -18.34 11.30 -17.92
N SER A 279 -17.75 10.83 -19.02
CA SER A 279 -18.10 9.53 -19.61
C SER A 279 -17.75 8.36 -18.69
N LYS A 280 -16.66 8.47 -17.92
CA LYS A 280 -16.24 7.45 -16.95
C LYS A 280 -17.03 7.47 -15.64
N THR A 281 -17.79 8.53 -15.38
CA THR A 281 -18.59 8.69 -14.15
C THR A 281 -20.07 8.90 -14.44
N SER A 282 -20.55 8.66 -15.67
CA SER A 282 -21.93 8.93 -16.06
C SER A 282 -22.95 8.04 -15.36
N HIS A 283 -22.51 6.90 -14.82
CA HIS A 283 -23.30 5.95 -14.04
C HIS A 283 -23.44 6.32 -12.56
N LEU A 284 -22.80 7.41 -12.12
CA LEU A 284 -22.84 7.89 -10.73
C LEU A 284 -23.83 9.05 -10.58
N SER A 285 -24.65 9.00 -9.54
CA SER A 285 -25.56 10.09 -9.16
C SER A 285 -24.81 11.25 -8.48
N ALA A 286 -25.47 12.39 -8.33
CA ALA A 286 -24.92 13.51 -7.56
C ALA A 286 -24.67 13.14 -6.09
N ASP A 287 -25.49 12.26 -5.51
CA ASP A 287 -25.32 11.76 -4.14
C ASP A 287 -24.13 10.81 -4.06
N HIS A 288 -23.95 9.91 -5.04
CA HIS A 288 -22.78 9.04 -5.11
C HIS A 288 -21.47 9.84 -5.18
N ILE A 289 -21.48 10.99 -5.86
CA ILE A 289 -20.32 11.87 -6.00
C ILE A 289 -20.10 12.75 -4.75
N SER A 290 -21.17 13.34 -4.22
CA SER A 290 -21.09 14.31 -3.11
C SER A 290 -20.89 13.66 -1.74
N LYS A 291 -21.48 12.48 -1.52
CA LYS A 291 -21.24 11.66 -0.33
C LYS A 291 -19.92 10.91 -0.39
N PHE A 292 -19.19 10.96 -1.51
CA PHE A 292 -17.89 10.29 -1.61
C PHE A 292 -16.85 10.90 -0.66
N TRP A 293 -16.49 10.12 0.34
CA TRP A 293 -15.82 10.50 1.59
C TRP A 293 -14.35 10.91 1.47
N ILE A 294 -13.83 11.14 0.27
CA ILE A 294 -12.40 11.45 0.07
C ILE A 294 -11.97 12.68 0.85
N ARG A 295 -12.72 13.80 0.86
CA ARG A 295 -12.27 14.98 1.63
C ARG A 295 -12.17 14.70 3.15
N ARG A 296 -12.94 13.73 3.64
CA ARG A 296 -13.15 13.43 5.06
C ARG A 296 -12.12 12.42 5.62
N LEU A 297 -11.61 11.51 4.77
CA LEU A 297 -10.64 10.46 5.15
C LEU A 297 -9.17 10.93 5.21
N TRP A 298 -8.86 12.15 4.74
CA TRP A 298 -7.48 12.66 4.68
C TRP A 298 -6.99 13.27 6.01
N VAL A 299 -7.90 13.40 6.97
CA VAL A 299 -7.63 14.01 8.27
C VAL A 299 -6.95 13.03 9.26
N GLN A 300 -6.75 11.76 8.86
CA GLN A 300 -6.21 10.67 9.69
C GLN A 300 -4.69 10.73 9.98
N ARG A 301 -3.92 11.64 9.35
CA ARG A 301 -2.45 11.51 9.32
C ARG A 301 -1.68 11.99 10.56
N ASN A 302 -2.33 12.66 11.52
CA ASN A 302 -1.66 13.06 12.77
C ASN A 302 -1.97 12.03 13.86
N VAL A 303 -1.22 10.92 13.81
CA VAL A 303 -1.26 9.86 14.81
C VAL A 303 -0.05 10.00 15.72
N THR A 304 -0.29 10.14 17.02
CA THR A 304 0.71 9.89 18.06
C THR A 304 0.70 8.40 18.40
N ILE A 305 1.87 7.76 18.41
CA ILE A 305 2.03 6.32 18.61
C ILE A 305 1.83 5.96 20.09
N VAL A 306 1.22 4.79 20.35
CA VAL A 306 1.02 4.21 21.69
C VAL A 306 2.22 3.30 22.05
N GLU A 307 2.58 3.28 23.33
CA GLU A 307 3.86 2.85 23.94
C GLU A 307 4.37 1.40 23.72
N SER A 308 3.71 0.54 22.93
CA SER A 308 4.28 -0.78 22.58
C SER A 308 5.15 -0.67 21.33
N VAL A 309 6.39 -0.21 21.49
CA VAL A 309 7.26 0.26 20.38
C VAL A 309 7.65 -0.83 19.38
N PHE A 310 7.64 -2.13 19.70
CA PHE A 310 8.01 -3.18 18.75
C PHE A 310 7.17 -4.45 18.96
N ALA A 311 6.01 -4.54 18.33
CA ALA A 311 5.15 -5.73 18.41
C ALA A 311 5.37 -6.69 17.22
N PRO A 312 5.19 -8.01 17.40
CA PRO A 312 5.14 -8.97 16.31
C PRO A 312 4.20 -8.53 15.18
N GLY A 313 4.68 -8.61 13.94
CA GLY A 313 3.99 -8.18 12.72
C GLY A 313 4.19 -6.70 12.35
N ASN A 314 4.77 -5.86 13.22
CA ASN A 314 5.18 -4.50 12.82
C ASN A 314 6.33 -4.58 11.82
N MET A 315 6.36 -3.64 10.87
CA MET A 315 7.50 -3.47 9.99
C MET A 315 8.52 -2.54 10.66
N CYS A 316 9.80 -2.83 10.49
CA CYS A 316 10.89 -1.99 10.97
C CYS A 316 11.93 -1.78 9.86
N THR A 317 12.57 -0.61 9.89
CA THR A 317 13.76 -0.32 9.11
C THR A 317 15.00 -0.55 9.95
N ILE A 318 16.01 -1.13 9.35
CA ILE A 318 17.32 -1.33 9.94
C ILE A 318 18.30 -0.42 9.21
N SER A 319 19.05 0.33 10.01
CA SER A 319 20.07 1.26 9.54
C SER A 319 21.34 1.05 10.34
N THR A 320 22.49 1.42 9.80
CA THR A 320 23.68 1.75 10.60
C THR A 320 23.81 3.26 10.71
N SER A 321 24.76 3.75 11.51
CA SER A 321 25.06 5.18 11.59
C SER A 321 25.49 5.79 10.25
N THR A 322 26.01 4.97 9.33
CA THR A 322 26.53 5.41 8.02
C THR A 322 25.64 4.99 6.85
N GLN A 323 24.75 4.01 7.02
CA GLN A 323 23.89 3.49 5.95
C GLN A 323 22.43 3.43 6.42
N PRO A 324 21.59 4.40 6.05
CA PRO A 324 20.17 4.35 6.35
C PRO A 324 19.43 3.33 5.46
N GLY A 325 18.42 2.67 6.03
CA GLY A 325 17.45 1.87 5.28
C GLY A 325 18.03 0.62 4.60
N ILE A 326 19.01 -0.04 5.23
CA ILE A 326 19.67 -1.26 4.74
C ILE A 326 18.66 -2.37 4.49
N LEU A 327 17.72 -2.52 5.41
CA LEU A 327 16.73 -3.58 5.37
C LEU A 327 15.39 -3.08 5.90
N LEU A 328 14.33 -3.48 5.22
CA LEU A 328 12.96 -3.36 5.70
C LEU A 328 12.45 -4.76 6.02
N ALA A 329 12.13 -5.03 7.29
CA ALA A 329 11.80 -6.37 7.76
C ALA A 329 10.56 -6.37 8.68
N PRO A 330 9.74 -7.43 8.67
CA PRO A 330 8.73 -7.63 9.70
C PRO A 330 9.37 -8.17 10.98
N ILE A 331 8.87 -7.70 12.12
CA ILE A 331 9.20 -8.22 13.45
C ILE A 331 8.44 -9.54 13.64
N ILE A 332 9.14 -10.61 13.95
CA ILE A 332 8.55 -11.92 14.25
C ILE A 332 8.23 -12.02 15.74
N GLU A 333 9.17 -11.60 16.59
CA GLU A 333 9.07 -11.72 18.03
C GLU A 333 9.76 -10.53 18.69
N SER A 334 9.25 -10.12 19.84
CA SER A 334 9.83 -9.05 20.63
C SER A 334 9.76 -9.42 22.11
N SER A 335 10.87 -9.24 22.80
CA SER A 335 11.03 -9.47 24.23
C SER A 335 11.76 -8.29 24.86
N SER A 336 11.93 -8.31 26.19
CA SER A 336 12.69 -7.27 26.89
C SER A 336 14.19 -7.24 26.55
N LYS A 337 14.72 -8.28 25.89
CA LYS A 337 16.15 -8.41 25.57
C LYS A 337 16.47 -8.51 24.09
N PHE A 338 15.53 -9.01 23.30
CA PHE A 338 15.75 -9.32 21.88
C PHE A 338 14.52 -8.97 21.06
N VAL A 339 14.78 -8.46 19.85
CA VAL A 339 13.80 -8.31 18.78
C VAL A 339 14.25 -9.23 17.64
N THR A 340 13.40 -10.18 17.27
CA THR A 340 13.64 -11.11 16.18
C THR A 340 12.90 -10.63 14.95
N ILE A 341 13.61 -10.52 13.83
CA ILE A 341 13.08 -10.04 12.55
C ILE A 341 13.22 -11.12 11.48
N ARG A 342 12.35 -11.06 10.45
CA ARG A 342 12.51 -11.90 9.25
C ARG A 342 13.33 -11.15 8.21
N SER A 343 14.42 -11.75 7.75
CA SER A 343 15.16 -11.23 6.61
C SER A 343 15.51 -12.33 5.63
N ASP A 344 15.40 -12.00 4.36
CA ASP A 344 15.97 -12.67 3.19
C ASP A 344 17.44 -12.30 2.95
N ARG A 345 17.96 -11.28 3.65
CA ARG A 345 19.33 -10.79 3.54
C ARG A 345 20.16 -11.11 4.79
N LEU A 346 21.40 -11.52 4.56
CA LEU A 346 22.39 -11.65 5.64
C LEU A 346 23.02 -10.29 5.92
N ILE A 347 22.79 -9.75 7.11
CA ILE A 347 23.48 -8.55 7.61
C ILE A 347 24.73 -8.95 8.41
N SER A 348 25.75 -8.10 8.35
CA SER A 348 27.02 -8.31 9.07
C SER A 348 26.79 -8.37 10.59
N ARG A 349 27.43 -9.33 11.26
CA ARG A 349 27.33 -9.48 12.73
C ARG A 349 28.21 -8.48 13.51
N LYS A 350 29.05 -7.70 12.82
CA LYS A 350 30.07 -6.85 13.46
C LYS A 350 29.63 -5.40 13.63
N ASP A 351 28.55 -5.00 12.97
CA ASP A 351 28.11 -3.62 12.95
C ASP A 351 27.04 -3.33 14.01
N THR A 352 26.97 -2.07 14.43
CA THR A 352 25.92 -1.56 15.31
C THR A 352 24.75 -1.09 14.45
N TYR A 353 23.57 -1.60 14.74
CA TYR A 353 22.35 -1.26 14.00
C TYR A 353 21.37 -0.46 14.85
N HIS A 354 20.64 0.42 14.18
CA HIS A 354 19.48 1.12 14.69
C HIS A 354 18.22 0.49 14.09
N LEU A 355 17.23 0.26 14.94
CA LEU A 355 15.93 -0.27 14.56
C LEU A 355 14.88 0.82 14.73
N ASP A 356 14.25 1.22 13.64
CA ASP A 356 13.17 2.20 13.65
C ASP A 356 11.87 1.51 13.24
N LEU A 357 10.77 1.84 13.91
CA LEU A 357 9.45 1.41 13.45
C LEU A 357 9.15 2.02 12.08
N TYR A 358 8.90 1.15 11.11
CA TYR A 358 8.42 1.57 9.80
C TYR A 358 6.90 1.51 9.79
N HIS A 359 6.27 2.67 9.89
CA HIS A 359 4.84 2.77 9.65
C HIS A 359 4.56 2.51 8.17
N SER A 360 4.27 1.25 7.86
CA SER A 360 3.78 0.89 6.54
C SER A 360 2.44 1.58 6.34
N PHE A 361 2.47 2.70 5.60
CA PHE A 361 1.27 3.40 5.19
C PHE A 361 0.40 2.56 4.24
N SER A 362 0.80 1.34 3.85
CA SER A 362 0.13 0.52 2.83
C SER A 362 -1.36 0.26 3.10
N THR A 363 -1.79 0.24 4.37
CA THR A 363 -3.20 0.09 4.73
C THR A 363 -4.02 1.27 4.25
N TYR A 364 -3.53 2.51 4.34
CA TYR A 364 -4.31 3.69 4.00
C TYR A 364 -4.67 3.78 2.50
N PRO A 365 -3.72 3.66 1.55
CA PRO A 365 -4.04 3.62 0.13
C PRO A 365 -4.94 2.45 -0.25
N THR A 366 -4.81 1.30 0.43
CA THR A 366 -5.68 0.14 0.20
C THR A 366 -7.12 0.43 0.66
N THR A 367 -7.27 0.95 1.88
CA THR A 367 -8.56 1.38 2.45
C THR A 367 -9.23 2.43 1.56
N LEU A 368 -8.48 3.41 1.06
CA LEU A 368 -9.02 4.39 0.11
C LEU A 368 -9.32 3.77 -1.27
N GLY A 369 -8.49 2.85 -1.74
CA GLY A 369 -8.70 2.14 -3.00
C GLY A 369 -9.99 1.32 -3.01
N ASN A 370 -10.39 0.76 -1.87
CA ASN A 370 -11.65 0.04 -1.75
C ASN A 370 -12.89 0.90 -2.05
N LEU A 371 -12.86 2.20 -1.77
CA LEU A 371 -13.95 3.11 -2.14
C LEU A 371 -14.13 3.22 -3.66
N ILE A 372 -13.05 3.08 -4.42
CA ILE A 372 -13.11 3.10 -5.88
C ILE A 372 -13.87 1.89 -6.42
N LEU A 373 -13.87 0.76 -5.70
CA LEU A 373 -14.69 -0.41 -6.06
C LEU A 373 -16.18 -0.07 -6.03
N LEU A 374 -16.62 0.73 -5.07
CA LEU A 374 -18.01 1.18 -4.99
C LEU A 374 -18.36 2.12 -6.14
N MET A 375 -17.39 2.88 -6.66
CA MET A 375 -17.58 3.80 -7.79
C MET A 375 -17.48 3.11 -9.16
N ALA A 376 -17.11 1.83 -9.22
CA ALA A 376 -16.96 1.13 -10.49
C ALA A 376 -18.30 1.00 -11.23
N ASN A 377 -18.23 0.98 -12.56
CA ASN A 377 -19.39 0.77 -13.42
C ASN A 377 -19.65 -0.73 -13.61
N THR A 378 -20.04 -1.39 -12.52
CA THR A 378 -20.45 -2.79 -12.50
C THR A 378 -21.83 -2.91 -11.86
N GLU A 379 -22.55 -3.98 -12.17
CA GLU A 379 -23.85 -4.27 -11.56
C GLU A 379 -23.74 -4.43 -10.04
N THR A 380 -22.70 -5.14 -9.56
CA THR A 380 -22.42 -5.30 -8.13
C THR A 380 -22.21 -3.95 -7.46
N SER A 381 -21.37 -3.09 -8.03
CA SER A 381 -21.12 -1.75 -7.48
C SER A 381 -22.36 -0.87 -7.52
N ALA A 382 -23.19 -0.96 -8.57
CA ALA A 382 -24.45 -0.22 -8.67
C ALA A 382 -25.42 -0.62 -7.55
N ARG A 383 -25.65 -1.92 -7.37
CA ARG A 383 -26.48 -2.44 -6.27
C ARG A 383 -25.94 -2.03 -4.90
N LEU A 384 -24.63 -2.09 -4.70
CA LEU A 384 -24.02 -1.67 -3.42
C LEU A 384 -24.15 -0.17 -3.19
N ARG A 385 -24.08 0.67 -4.22
CA ARG A 385 -24.36 2.12 -4.09
C ARG A 385 -25.81 2.36 -3.67
N GLU A 386 -26.77 1.63 -4.27
CA GLU A 386 -28.18 1.73 -3.88
C GLU A 386 -28.40 1.34 -2.41
N LEU A 387 -27.80 0.23 -1.96
CA LEU A 387 -27.96 -0.25 -0.58
C LEU A 387 -27.21 0.61 0.45
N ILE A 388 -25.98 1.05 0.15
CA ILE A 388 -25.09 1.69 1.12
C ILE A 388 -25.19 3.22 1.07
N ILE A 389 -25.20 3.82 -0.12
CA ILE A 389 -25.18 5.29 -0.28
C ILE A 389 -26.61 5.85 -0.33
N ASP A 390 -27.47 5.21 -1.11
CA ASP A 390 -28.86 5.63 -1.28
C ASP A 390 -29.78 5.09 -0.16
N LEU A 391 -29.25 4.16 0.66
CA LEU A 391 -29.93 3.54 1.80
C LEU A 391 -31.26 2.87 1.41
N ALA A 392 -31.28 2.22 0.24
CA ALA A 392 -32.41 1.42 -0.19
C ALA A 392 -32.63 0.25 0.80
N PRO A 393 -33.89 -0.02 1.21
CA PRO A 393 -34.17 -1.13 2.12
C PRO A 393 -33.85 -2.48 1.44
N PRO A 394 -33.39 -3.49 2.21
CA PRO A 394 -33.10 -4.81 1.68
C PRO A 394 -34.37 -5.51 1.19
N SER A 395 -34.23 -6.28 0.13
CA SER A 395 -35.33 -7.06 -0.46
C SER A 395 -35.61 -8.32 0.35
N ASN A 396 -36.90 -8.60 0.59
CA ASN A 396 -37.40 -9.76 1.36
C ASN A 396 -36.76 -9.90 2.76
N PRO A 397 -36.96 -8.93 3.67
CA PRO A 397 -36.46 -9.05 5.05
C PRO A 397 -37.26 -10.07 5.89
N CYS A 398 -38.38 -10.60 5.38
CA CYS A 398 -39.37 -11.32 6.18
C CYS A 398 -38.99 -12.79 6.46
N SER A 399 -39.16 -13.16 7.73
CA SER A 399 -38.58 -14.28 8.46
C SER A 399 -39.55 -15.46 8.64
N ASP A 400 -40.41 -15.74 7.66
CA ASP A 400 -41.18 -16.98 7.75
C ASP A 400 -40.29 -18.18 7.43
N GLY A 401 -39.80 -18.82 8.50
CA GLY A 401 -38.96 -20.00 8.45
C GLY A 401 -39.61 -21.20 7.75
N SER A 402 -40.92 -21.15 7.46
CA SER A 402 -41.63 -22.16 6.66
C SER A 402 -41.05 -22.31 5.25
N THR A 403 -40.43 -21.26 4.71
CA THR A 403 -39.83 -21.24 3.36
C THR A 403 -38.44 -21.87 3.30
N LEU A 404 -37.83 -22.18 4.44
CA LEU A 404 -36.52 -22.82 4.49
C LEU A 404 -36.57 -24.27 4.01
N PRO A 405 -35.49 -24.78 3.38
CA PRO A 405 -35.40 -26.21 3.05
C PRO A 405 -35.57 -27.08 4.30
N ALA A 406 -36.29 -28.19 4.18
CA ALA A 406 -36.56 -29.10 5.31
C ALA A 406 -35.28 -29.58 6.03
N SER A 407 -34.19 -29.79 5.28
CA SER A 407 -32.88 -30.15 5.82
C SER A 407 -32.29 -29.06 6.74
N VAL A 408 -32.52 -27.79 6.42
CA VAL A 408 -32.07 -26.64 7.21
C VAL A 408 -32.96 -26.44 8.42
N GLN A 409 -34.27 -26.61 8.28
CA GLN A 409 -35.20 -26.55 9.41
C GLN A 409 -34.86 -27.62 10.46
N HIS A 410 -34.59 -28.86 10.02
CA HIS A 410 -34.16 -29.94 10.91
C HIS A 410 -32.81 -29.65 11.57
N LEU A 411 -31.82 -29.15 10.80
CA LEU A 411 -30.54 -28.76 11.38
C LEU A 411 -30.72 -27.65 12.42
N LEU A 412 -31.54 -26.64 12.15
CA LEU A 412 -31.75 -25.53 13.06
C LEU A 412 -32.47 -25.95 14.34
N SER A 413 -33.39 -26.92 14.27
CA SER A 413 -34.03 -27.50 15.45
C SER A 413 -33.04 -28.34 16.27
N GLU A 414 -32.15 -29.10 15.62
CA GLU A 414 -31.07 -29.84 16.26
C GLU A 414 -30.06 -28.90 16.97
N ILE A 415 -29.65 -27.81 16.31
CA ILE A 415 -28.77 -26.81 16.93
C ILE A 415 -29.47 -26.16 18.13
N THR A 416 -30.78 -25.90 18.01
CA THR A 416 -31.57 -25.34 19.11
C THR A 416 -31.56 -26.25 20.35
N THR A 417 -31.69 -27.56 20.17
CA THR A 417 -31.72 -28.50 21.29
C THR A 417 -30.33 -28.81 21.86
N SER A 418 -29.31 -28.88 21.01
CA SER A 418 -27.94 -29.25 21.42
C SER A 418 -27.12 -28.07 21.96
N ASP A 419 -27.11 -26.94 21.24
CA ASP A 419 -26.29 -25.77 21.58
C ASP A 419 -27.10 -24.69 22.34
N GLY A 420 -28.42 -24.88 22.50
CA GLY A 420 -29.29 -24.00 23.29
C GLY A 420 -29.55 -22.63 22.64
N LEU A 421 -29.75 -22.58 21.31
CA LEU A 421 -30.07 -21.33 20.62
C LEU A 421 -31.37 -20.70 21.14
N SER A 422 -31.30 -19.41 21.51
CA SER A 422 -32.49 -18.62 21.87
C SER A 422 -33.42 -18.42 20.66
N ALA A 423 -34.66 -17.99 20.91
CA ALA A 423 -35.60 -17.68 19.84
C ALA A 423 -35.08 -16.53 18.95
N GLU A 424 -34.47 -15.52 19.55
CA GLU A 424 -33.89 -14.36 18.87
C GLU A 424 -32.71 -14.77 17.98
N GLN A 425 -31.81 -15.61 18.50
CA GLN A 425 -30.68 -16.12 17.71
C GLN A 425 -31.17 -16.97 16.53
N ARG A 426 -32.20 -17.80 16.73
CA ARG A 426 -32.82 -18.59 15.66
C ARG A 426 -33.43 -17.69 14.58
N ASN A 427 -34.18 -16.67 14.98
CA ASN A 427 -34.79 -15.72 14.06
C ASN A 427 -33.72 -14.95 13.26
N ALA A 428 -32.62 -14.55 13.90
CA ALA A 428 -31.49 -13.91 13.23
C ALA A 428 -30.84 -14.82 12.17
N VAL A 429 -30.65 -16.11 12.48
CA VAL A 429 -30.15 -17.10 11.50
C VAL A 429 -31.12 -17.25 10.33
N GLN A 430 -32.43 -17.35 10.59
CA GLN A 430 -33.44 -17.48 9.53
C GLN A 430 -33.50 -16.25 8.64
N ALA A 431 -33.51 -15.04 9.23
CA ALA A 431 -33.49 -13.78 8.50
C ALA A 431 -32.24 -13.66 7.60
N ALA A 432 -31.08 -14.04 8.12
CA ALA A 432 -29.82 -14.03 7.36
C ALA A 432 -29.84 -14.99 6.16
N ILE A 433 -30.52 -16.14 6.27
CA ILE A 433 -30.64 -17.09 5.16
C ILE A 433 -31.64 -16.60 4.10
N LEU A 434 -32.76 -16.02 4.53
CA LEU A 434 -33.88 -15.65 3.66
C LEU A 434 -33.71 -14.30 2.96
N CYS A 435 -32.95 -13.37 3.56
CA CYS A 435 -32.74 -12.06 2.97
C CYS A 435 -31.96 -12.14 1.66
N ASN A 436 -32.36 -11.33 0.68
CA ASN A 436 -31.71 -11.32 -0.63
C ASN A 436 -30.52 -10.37 -0.74
N ASP A 437 -30.43 -9.36 0.13
CA ASP A 437 -29.43 -8.31 0.05
C ASP A 437 -28.47 -8.35 1.22
N TYR A 438 -28.95 -7.95 2.40
CA TYR A 438 -28.15 -7.94 3.62
C TYR A 438 -28.96 -8.14 4.89
N THR A 439 -28.29 -8.61 5.94
CA THR A 439 -28.87 -8.74 7.28
C THR A 439 -27.96 -8.14 8.32
N LEU A 440 -28.55 -7.46 9.30
CA LEU A 440 -27.86 -6.94 10.46
C LEU A 440 -28.19 -7.81 11.66
N ILE A 441 -27.18 -8.28 12.37
CA ILE A 441 -27.33 -9.02 13.62
C ILE A 441 -26.67 -8.17 14.70
N GLU A 442 -27.50 -7.49 15.48
CA GLU A 442 -27.02 -6.78 16.67
C GLU A 442 -26.82 -7.78 17.81
N GLY A 443 -25.62 -7.78 18.39
CA GLY A 443 -25.25 -8.73 19.42
C GLY A 443 -24.61 -8.05 20.63
N PHE A 444 -25.41 -7.82 21.66
CA PHE A 444 -24.97 -7.30 22.96
C PHE A 444 -23.86 -8.15 23.61
N PRO A 445 -23.09 -7.61 24.56
CA PRO A 445 -22.12 -8.40 25.32
C PRO A 445 -22.78 -9.64 25.94
N GLY A 446 -22.18 -10.82 25.76
CA GLY A 446 -22.71 -12.07 26.31
C GLY A 446 -23.89 -12.69 25.54
N SER A 447 -24.44 -12.03 24.52
CA SER A 447 -25.58 -12.53 23.71
C SER A 447 -25.29 -13.77 22.85
N GLY A 448 -24.06 -14.28 22.87
CA GLY A 448 -23.68 -15.47 22.10
C GLY A 448 -23.48 -15.22 20.60
N LYS A 449 -23.07 -14.00 20.17
CA LYS A 449 -22.74 -13.66 18.76
C LYS A 449 -22.03 -14.77 17.99
N THR A 450 -20.93 -15.27 18.54
CA THR A 450 -20.13 -16.35 17.93
C THR A 450 -20.96 -17.63 17.74
N THR A 451 -21.85 -17.97 18.68
CA THR A 451 -22.73 -19.13 18.58
C THR A 451 -23.75 -18.94 17.45
N THR A 452 -24.34 -17.74 17.33
CA THR A 452 -25.23 -17.37 16.21
C THR A 452 -24.52 -17.46 14.86
N ILE A 453 -23.30 -16.94 14.75
CA ILE A 453 -22.48 -17.02 13.53
C ILE A 453 -22.18 -18.48 13.16
N VAL A 454 -21.79 -19.30 14.14
CA VAL A 454 -21.51 -20.73 13.90
C VAL A 454 -22.77 -21.47 13.44
N ALA A 455 -23.93 -21.18 14.03
CA ALA A 455 -25.21 -21.75 13.60
C ALA A 455 -25.54 -21.36 12.15
N LEU A 456 -25.40 -20.07 11.80
CA LEU A 456 -25.58 -19.59 10.44
C LEU A 456 -24.63 -20.28 9.45
N LEU A 457 -23.34 -20.37 9.78
CA LEU A 457 -22.34 -21.04 8.94
C LEU A 457 -22.69 -22.52 8.70
N ARG A 458 -23.14 -23.24 9.72
CA ARG A 458 -23.59 -24.64 9.59
C ARG A 458 -24.77 -24.75 8.62
N CYS A 459 -25.77 -23.89 8.76
CA CYS A 459 -26.92 -23.86 7.85
C CYS A 459 -26.51 -23.56 6.40
N LEU A 460 -25.67 -22.54 6.18
CA LEU A 460 -25.19 -22.16 4.84
C LEU A 460 -24.36 -23.28 4.20
N LEU A 461 -23.48 -23.93 4.96
CA LEU A 461 -22.68 -25.05 4.48
C LEU A 461 -23.54 -26.28 4.15
N GLN A 462 -24.62 -26.53 4.91
CA GLN A 462 -25.60 -27.58 4.63
C GLN A 462 -26.37 -27.31 3.32
N MET A 463 -26.60 -26.04 3.00
CA MET A 463 -27.19 -25.59 1.74
C MET A 463 -26.18 -25.54 0.58
N ASN A 464 -24.94 -26.01 0.77
CA ASN A 464 -23.84 -25.91 -0.19
C ASN A 464 -23.58 -24.48 -0.69
N ARG A 465 -23.80 -23.48 0.18
CA ARG A 465 -23.44 -22.09 -0.11
C ARG A 465 -21.97 -21.86 0.14
N THR A 466 -21.38 -21.04 -0.71
CA THR A 466 -20.03 -20.52 -0.54
C THR A 466 -20.05 -19.30 0.37
N VAL A 467 -19.16 -19.25 1.35
CA VAL A 467 -19.16 -18.21 2.38
C VAL A 467 -17.76 -17.62 2.54
N LEU A 468 -17.69 -16.30 2.55
CA LEU A 468 -16.54 -15.52 3.00
C LEU A 468 -16.81 -15.04 4.43
N LEU A 469 -16.08 -15.57 5.41
CA LEU A 469 -16.10 -15.10 6.80
C LEU A 469 -14.97 -14.10 7.01
N THR A 470 -15.30 -12.91 7.52
CA THR A 470 -14.33 -11.87 7.82
C THR A 470 -14.51 -11.28 9.20
N THR A 471 -13.40 -10.87 9.82
CA THR A 471 -13.39 -10.17 11.10
C THR A 471 -12.32 -9.08 11.12
N ASN A 472 -12.39 -8.17 12.09
CA ASN A 472 -11.33 -7.18 12.32
C ASN A 472 -10.01 -7.80 12.80
N THR A 473 -10.09 -8.78 13.71
CA THR A 473 -8.92 -9.35 14.40
C THR A 473 -8.74 -10.84 14.14
N HIS A 474 -7.49 -11.30 14.12
CA HIS A 474 -7.17 -12.73 14.00
C HIS A 474 -7.79 -13.56 15.12
N SER A 475 -7.76 -13.06 16.36
CA SER A 475 -8.32 -13.77 17.51
C SER A 475 -9.84 -13.99 17.40
N ALA A 476 -10.60 -12.98 16.95
CA ALA A 476 -12.04 -13.12 16.75
C ALA A 476 -12.36 -14.16 15.64
N LEU A 477 -11.61 -14.10 14.53
CA LEU A 477 -11.75 -15.05 13.43
C LEU A 477 -11.52 -16.48 13.90
N ASP A 478 -10.39 -16.71 14.57
CA ASP A 478 -9.98 -18.04 14.98
C ASP A 478 -10.94 -18.59 16.07
N ASN A 479 -11.51 -17.74 16.94
CA ASN A 479 -12.54 -18.15 17.91
C ASN A 479 -13.80 -18.74 17.24
N VAL A 480 -14.26 -18.16 16.12
CA VAL A 480 -15.38 -18.69 15.33
C VAL A 480 -14.98 -20.05 14.73
N LEU A 481 -13.79 -20.14 14.14
CA LEU A 481 -13.30 -21.35 13.47
C LEU A 481 -13.12 -22.52 14.42
N VAL A 482 -12.58 -22.29 15.63
CA VAL A 482 -12.42 -23.33 16.67
C VAL A 482 -13.76 -23.95 17.04
N LYS A 483 -14.82 -23.14 17.17
CA LYS A 483 -16.17 -23.66 17.45
C LYS A 483 -16.75 -24.39 16.24
N LEU A 484 -16.57 -23.86 15.03
CA LEU A 484 -17.11 -24.47 13.81
C LEU A 484 -16.48 -25.83 13.48
N LYS A 485 -15.18 -26.02 13.73
CA LYS A 485 -14.46 -27.28 13.49
C LYS A 485 -15.10 -28.50 14.18
N LYS A 486 -15.87 -28.29 15.24
CA LYS A 486 -16.59 -29.37 15.95
C LYS A 486 -17.71 -29.98 15.11
N TYR A 487 -18.25 -29.23 14.15
CA TYR A 487 -19.45 -29.59 13.39
C TYR A 487 -19.20 -29.72 11.89
N THR A 488 -17.98 -29.43 11.41
CA THR A 488 -17.66 -29.41 9.98
C THR A 488 -16.22 -29.88 9.76
N SER A 489 -16.02 -30.69 8.71
CA SER A 489 -14.69 -31.15 8.31
C SER A 489 -13.76 -29.99 7.94
N SER A 490 -12.50 -30.03 8.43
CA SER A 490 -11.44 -29.08 8.06
C SER A 490 -11.24 -28.93 6.54
N SER A 491 -11.58 -29.95 5.75
CA SER A 491 -11.53 -29.88 4.28
C SER A 491 -12.42 -28.78 3.70
N ARG A 492 -13.55 -28.46 4.35
CA ARG A 492 -14.53 -27.46 3.88
C ARG A 492 -14.21 -26.02 4.30
N ILE A 493 -13.15 -25.81 5.08
CA ILE A 493 -12.82 -24.52 5.68
C ILE A 493 -11.39 -24.13 5.31
N LEU A 494 -11.18 -22.95 4.72
CA LEU A 494 -9.86 -22.41 4.39
C LEU A 494 -9.64 -21.11 5.17
N ARG A 495 -8.57 -21.08 5.97
CA ARG A 495 -8.14 -19.88 6.72
C ARG A 495 -6.99 -19.20 5.98
N LEU A 496 -7.21 -17.98 5.49
CA LEU A 496 -6.20 -17.17 4.81
C LEU A 496 -5.66 -16.07 5.73
N GLY A 497 -4.36 -15.82 5.67
CA GLY A 497 -3.64 -14.84 6.49
C GLY A 497 -2.22 -15.29 6.79
N ASN A 498 -1.44 -14.44 7.46
CA ASN A 498 -0.06 -14.76 7.82
C ASN A 498 -0.01 -15.89 8.87
N SER A 499 0.74 -16.95 8.60
CA SER A 499 0.84 -18.16 9.43
C SER A 499 1.28 -17.86 10.86
N SER A 500 2.07 -16.79 11.10
CA SER A 500 2.50 -16.38 12.45
C SER A 500 1.39 -15.82 13.34
N SER A 501 0.24 -15.47 12.77
CA SER A 501 -0.89 -14.84 13.46
C SER A 501 -2.09 -15.77 13.59
N VAL A 502 -1.93 -17.06 13.24
CA VAL A 502 -2.98 -18.09 13.30
C VAL A 502 -2.81 -18.88 14.58
N ARG A 503 -3.90 -19.07 15.34
CA ARG A 503 -3.87 -19.95 16.51
C ARG A 503 -3.55 -21.39 16.11
N VAL A 504 -2.81 -22.08 16.97
CA VAL A 504 -2.35 -23.47 16.76
C VAL A 504 -3.52 -24.43 16.51
N ASP A 505 -4.66 -24.23 17.15
CA ASP A 505 -5.84 -25.08 17.04
C ASP A 505 -6.62 -24.96 15.72
N VAL A 506 -6.31 -23.96 14.91
CA VAL A 506 -6.85 -23.76 13.55
C VAL A 506 -5.75 -23.71 12.48
N ALA A 507 -4.50 -24.02 12.85
CA ALA A 507 -3.37 -23.98 11.93
C ALA A 507 -3.52 -25.00 10.78
N ASP A 508 -4.20 -26.11 11.00
CA ASP A 508 -4.55 -27.13 9.99
C ASP A 508 -5.51 -26.59 8.89
N LEU A 509 -6.21 -25.49 9.16
CA LEU A 509 -7.11 -24.87 8.19
C LEU A 509 -6.39 -23.96 7.19
N SER A 510 -5.11 -23.64 7.42
CA SER A 510 -4.34 -22.75 6.56
C SER A 510 -4.04 -23.37 5.20
N LEU A 511 -3.84 -22.53 4.18
CA LEU A 511 -3.43 -23.02 2.86
C LEU A 511 -2.10 -23.78 2.92
N GLU A 512 -1.14 -23.26 3.69
CA GLU A 512 0.19 -23.86 3.87
C GLU A 512 0.09 -25.27 4.47
N SER A 513 -0.68 -25.46 5.54
CA SER A 513 -0.87 -26.76 6.19
C SER A 513 -1.63 -27.75 5.31
N LYS A 514 -2.60 -27.26 4.50
CA LYS A 514 -3.30 -28.14 3.56
C LYS A 514 -2.38 -28.63 2.44
N LEU A 515 -1.47 -27.77 1.97
CA LEU A 515 -0.52 -28.11 0.91
C LEU A 515 0.66 -28.95 1.39
N SER A 516 1.07 -28.82 2.66
CA SER A 516 2.14 -29.65 3.22
C SER A 516 1.75 -31.13 3.30
N CYS A 517 0.45 -31.42 3.44
CA CYS A 517 -0.12 -32.76 3.45
C CYS A 517 -0.42 -33.33 2.06
N CYS A 518 -0.24 -32.55 0.98
CA CYS A 518 -0.51 -33.01 -0.39
C CYS A 518 0.75 -33.62 -1.04
N ASP A 519 0.63 -34.88 -1.46
CA ASP A 519 1.60 -35.50 -2.37
C ASP A 519 1.32 -35.03 -3.82
N GLY A 520 2.36 -34.65 -4.57
CA GLY A 520 2.26 -34.28 -5.98
C GLY A 520 2.31 -32.78 -6.28
N ASP A 521 1.57 -32.34 -7.31
CA ASP A 521 1.60 -30.96 -7.80
C ASP A 521 0.86 -29.99 -6.86
N LYS A 522 1.63 -29.31 -6.00
CA LYS A 522 1.14 -28.31 -5.06
C LYS A 522 0.42 -27.14 -5.73
N TYR A 523 0.76 -26.77 -6.96
CA TYR A 523 0.07 -25.69 -7.67
C TYR A 523 -1.36 -26.11 -8.03
N LYS A 524 -1.51 -27.31 -8.58
CA LYS A 524 -2.83 -27.87 -8.90
C LYS A 524 -3.67 -28.03 -7.63
N ALA A 525 -3.09 -28.57 -6.56
CA ALA A 525 -3.75 -28.71 -5.27
C ALA A 525 -4.19 -27.34 -4.70
N ALA A 526 -3.31 -26.33 -4.73
CA ALA A 526 -3.62 -24.99 -4.25
C ALA A 526 -4.80 -24.38 -5.02
N ARG A 527 -4.80 -24.53 -6.35
CA ARG A 527 -5.88 -24.04 -7.20
C ARG A 527 -7.21 -24.71 -6.89
N GLU A 528 -7.21 -26.02 -6.67
CA GLU A 528 -8.41 -26.78 -6.29
C GLU A 528 -8.92 -26.35 -4.91
N ILE A 529 -8.03 -26.24 -3.91
CA ILE A 529 -8.40 -25.76 -2.56
C ILE A 529 -9.00 -24.35 -2.63
N LEU A 530 -8.34 -23.42 -3.32
CA LEU A 530 -8.77 -22.03 -3.42
C LEU A 530 -10.10 -21.86 -4.17
N LYS A 531 -10.40 -22.75 -5.12
CA LYS A 531 -11.62 -22.68 -5.92
C LYS A 531 -12.80 -23.40 -5.25
N GLU A 532 -12.57 -24.60 -4.73
CA GLU A 532 -13.63 -25.53 -4.33
C GLU A 532 -13.95 -25.46 -2.83
N THR A 533 -13.07 -24.89 -1.97
CA THR A 533 -13.34 -24.83 -0.52
C THR A 533 -14.55 -23.94 -0.21
N PRO A 534 -15.65 -24.44 0.36
CA PRO A 534 -16.89 -23.68 0.53
C PRO A 534 -16.79 -22.46 1.45
N LEU A 535 -16.09 -22.59 2.59
CA LEU A 535 -15.89 -21.50 3.54
C LEU A 535 -14.44 -20.99 3.47
N VAL A 536 -14.27 -19.72 3.14
CA VAL A 536 -13.00 -19.01 3.22
C VAL A 536 -13.07 -17.99 4.35
N ALA A 537 -12.07 -17.97 5.22
CA ALA A 537 -12.03 -17.16 6.42
C ALA A 537 -10.75 -16.30 6.44
N SER A 538 -10.86 -14.98 6.57
CA SER A 538 -9.72 -14.05 6.60
C SER A 538 -10.02 -12.79 7.41
N THR A 539 -9.03 -11.96 7.71
CA THR A 539 -9.32 -10.63 8.29
C THR A 539 -9.79 -9.65 7.21
N CYS A 540 -10.56 -8.62 7.57
CA CYS A 540 -11.07 -7.64 6.61
C CYS A 540 -9.94 -6.93 5.84
N HIS A 541 -8.80 -6.68 6.51
CA HIS A 541 -7.63 -6.04 5.90
C HIS A 541 -6.84 -6.95 4.93
N TYR A 542 -7.05 -8.26 5.00
CA TYR A 542 -6.38 -9.24 4.14
C TYR A 542 -7.06 -9.35 2.77
N VAL A 543 -8.39 -9.27 2.74
CA VAL A 543 -9.21 -9.40 1.52
C VAL A 543 -8.71 -8.53 0.34
N PRO A 544 -8.50 -7.21 0.47
CA PRO A 544 -8.12 -6.39 -0.69
C PRO A 544 -6.69 -6.64 -1.18
N ARG A 545 -5.89 -7.42 -0.45
CA ARG A 545 -4.49 -7.73 -0.79
C ARG A 545 -4.32 -9.10 -1.45
N ASP A 546 -5.30 -9.98 -1.33
CA ASP A 546 -5.22 -11.34 -1.84
C ASP A 546 -5.93 -11.45 -3.19
N VAL A 547 -5.21 -12.01 -4.17
CA VAL A 547 -5.66 -12.15 -5.55
C VAL A 547 -6.90 -13.04 -5.67
N LEU A 548 -7.15 -13.96 -4.72
CA LEU A 548 -8.34 -14.81 -4.71
C LEU A 548 -9.63 -14.00 -4.93
N PHE A 549 -9.74 -12.87 -4.22
CA PHE A 549 -10.95 -12.06 -4.20
C PHE A 549 -11.12 -11.18 -5.45
N SER A 550 -10.13 -11.16 -6.35
CA SER A 550 -10.25 -10.49 -7.65
C SER A 550 -10.99 -11.34 -8.69
N TRP A 551 -11.15 -12.65 -8.47
CA TRP A 551 -11.76 -13.57 -9.44
C TRP A 551 -12.75 -14.57 -8.83
N ARG A 552 -12.77 -14.74 -7.50
CA ARG A 552 -13.73 -15.59 -6.80
C ARG A 552 -14.80 -14.75 -6.11
N THR A 553 -16.07 -15.11 -6.35
CA THR A 553 -17.22 -14.57 -5.63
C THR A 553 -17.84 -15.62 -4.71
N PHE A 554 -18.55 -15.15 -3.69
CA PHE A 554 -19.20 -15.99 -2.68
C PHE A 554 -20.71 -15.71 -2.64
N ASP A 555 -21.51 -16.71 -2.25
CA ASP A 555 -22.95 -16.49 -2.02
C ASP A 555 -23.18 -15.52 -0.84
N TYR A 556 -22.38 -15.66 0.22
CA TYR A 556 -22.47 -14.87 1.44
C TYR A 556 -21.11 -14.31 1.87
N CYS A 557 -21.09 -13.06 2.34
CA CYS A 557 -20.02 -12.50 3.15
C CYS A 557 -20.53 -12.24 4.57
N ILE A 558 -19.92 -12.82 5.58
CA ILE A 558 -20.25 -12.57 6.99
C ILE A 558 -19.12 -11.75 7.60
N ILE A 559 -19.44 -10.60 8.20
CA ILE A 559 -18.47 -9.73 8.87
C ILE A 559 -18.80 -9.68 10.36
N ASP A 560 -17.94 -10.30 11.18
CA ASP A 560 -18.01 -10.20 12.64
C ASP A 560 -17.26 -8.97 13.15
N GLU A 561 -17.73 -8.42 14.27
CA GLU A 561 -17.27 -7.15 14.84
C GLU A 561 -17.32 -5.99 13.82
N ALA A 562 -18.36 -5.97 12.98
CA ALA A 562 -18.54 -4.98 11.91
C ALA A 562 -18.58 -3.54 12.45
N SER A 563 -19.08 -3.34 13.67
CA SER A 563 -19.11 -2.02 14.34
C SER A 563 -17.72 -1.49 14.71
N MET A 564 -16.69 -2.34 14.75
CA MET A 564 -15.32 -1.96 15.08
C MET A 564 -14.42 -1.70 13.86
N VAL A 565 -14.95 -1.86 12.64
CA VAL A 565 -14.18 -1.73 11.38
C VAL A 565 -14.62 -0.49 10.61
N LEU A 566 -13.67 0.20 9.97
CA LEU A 566 -13.97 1.30 9.06
C LEU A 566 -14.69 0.78 7.81
N GLU A 567 -15.79 1.42 7.43
CA GLU A 567 -16.58 1.05 6.24
C GLU A 567 -15.73 0.79 4.98
N PRO A 568 -14.76 1.64 4.58
CA PRO A 568 -13.98 1.39 3.38
C PRO A 568 -13.20 0.06 3.41
N VAL A 569 -12.84 -0.45 4.59
CA VAL A 569 -12.14 -1.74 4.71
C VAL A 569 -13.09 -2.89 4.33
N VAL A 570 -14.34 -2.80 4.77
CA VAL A 570 -15.36 -3.84 4.60
C VAL A 570 -15.86 -3.93 3.15
N ILE A 571 -15.87 -2.82 2.41
CA ILE A 571 -16.35 -2.77 1.01
C ILE A 571 -15.72 -3.86 0.14
N SER A 572 -14.41 -4.09 0.28
CA SER A 572 -13.70 -5.12 -0.51
C SER A 572 -14.25 -6.54 -0.29
N ALA A 573 -14.66 -6.88 0.94
CA ALA A 573 -15.24 -8.17 1.28
C ALA A 573 -16.68 -8.29 0.77
N ILE A 574 -17.48 -7.22 0.89
CA ILE A 574 -18.86 -7.21 0.42
C ILE A 574 -18.94 -7.30 -1.12
N VAL A 575 -18.04 -6.62 -1.84
CA VAL A 575 -17.95 -6.72 -3.31
C VAL A 575 -17.66 -8.15 -3.77
N ALA A 576 -16.97 -8.95 -2.95
CA ALA A 576 -16.67 -10.35 -3.23
C ALA A 576 -17.87 -11.29 -2.97
N ALA A 577 -19.06 -10.79 -2.60
CA ALA A 577 -20.22 -11.63 -2.34
C ALA A 577 -21.54 -11.09 -2.89
N SER A 578 -22.49 -11.99 -3.15
CA SER A 578 -23.85 -11.62 -3.56
C SER A 578 -24.67 -11.05 -2.40
N ARG A 579 -24.53 -11.63 -1.21
CA ARG A 579 -25.24 -11.22 0.01
C ARG A 579 -24.26 -10.96 1.13
N PHE A 580 -24.61 -10.10 2.09
CA PHE A 580 -23.75 -9.88 3.25
C PHE A 580 -24.49 -9.81 4.58
N VAL A 581 -23.84 -10.29 5.64
CA VAL A 581 -24.36 -10.27 7.00
C VAL A 581 -23.38 -9.51 7.88
N LEU A 582 -23.86 -8.45 8.52
CA LEU A 582 -23.06 -7.66 9.44
C LEU A 582 -23.43 -8.04 10.86
N VAL A 583 -22.45 -8.48 11.63
CA VAL A 583 -22.62 -8.82 13.04
C VAL A 583 -21.80 -7.86 13.88
N GLY A 584 -22.42 -7.24 14.87
CA GLY A 584 -21.73 -6.26 15.70
C GLY A 584 -22.63 -5.68 16.78
N ASP A 585 -22.12 -4.67 17.46
CA ASP A 585 -22.85 -3.90 18.46
C ASP A 585 -22.48 -2.43 18.31
N ALA A 586 -23.46 -1.61 17.95
CA ALA A 586 -23.28 -0.17 17.73
C ALA A 586 -23.03 0.59 19.04
N HIS A 587 -23.39 0.01 20.19
CA HIS A 587 -23.19 0.59 21.52
C HIS A 587 -21.84 0.22 22.14
N GLN A 588 -21.08 -0.68 21.51
CA GLN A 588 -19.71 -1.02 21.89
C GLN A 588 -18.70 -0.08 21.22
N LEU A 589 -17.42 -0.42 21.31
CA LEU A 589 -16.33 0.38 20.77
C LEU A 589 -16.51 0.60 19.27
N SER A 590 -16.49 1.87 18.87
CA SER A 590 -16.36 2.27 17.47
C SER A 590 -14.92 2.07 16.96
N PRO A 591 -14.67 2.11 15.64
CA PRO A 591 -13.33 1.99 15.10
C PRO A 591 -12.41 3.08 15.68
N LEU A 592 -11.17 2.71 16.02
CA LEU A 592 -10.22 3.67 16.59
C LEU A 592 -9.83 4.73 15.57
N VAL A 593 -10.18 5.98 15.86
CA VAL A 593 -9.79 7.16 15.07
C VAL A 593 -8.95 8.08 15.95
N GLN A 594 -7.64 8.15 15.70
CA GLN A 594 -6.72 8.89 16.56
C GLN A 594 -6.77 10.41 16.36
N SER A 595 -7.07 10.89 15.15
CA SER A 595 -7.16 12.32 14.86
C SER A 595 -8.49 12.90 15.35
N ARG A 596 -8.45 13.87 16.27
CA ARG A 596 -9.65 14.56 16.80
C ARG A 596 -10.46 15.29 15.72
N LYS A 597 -9.79 15.84 14.69
CA LYS A 597 -10.49 16.46 13.55
C LYS A 597 -11.23 15.40 12.72
N CYS A 598 -10.74 14.16 12.72
CA CYS A 598 -11.38 13.03 12.07
C CYS A 598 -12.51 12.47 12.93
N SER A 599 -12.40 12.39 14.26
CA SER A 599 -13.44 11.76 15.10
C SER A 599 -14.81 12.43 14.92
N LEU A 600 -14.86 13.77 14.85
CA LEU A 600 -16.07 14.54 14.53
C LEU A 600 -16.65 14.25 13.13
N VAL A 601 -15.82 13.74 12.23
CA VAL A 601 -16.17 13.42 10.83
C VAL A 601 -16.55 11.95 10.71
N PHE A 602 -15.91 11.06 11.47
CA PHE A 602 -16.24 9.65 11.55
C PHE A 602 -17.53 9.41 12.33
N GLU A 603 -17.93 10.31 13.23
CA GLU A 603 -19.31 10.39 13.75
C GLU A 603 -20.35 10.61 12.64
N SER A 604 -19.95 11.07 11.43
CA SER A 604 -20.83 11.18 10.26
C SER A 604 -20.65 10.07 9.20
N ILE A 605 -19.50 9.35 9.20
CA ILE A 605 -19.22 8.15 8.34
C ILE A 605 -19.86 6.89 8.95
N ILE A 606 -20.75 7.09 9.91
CA ILE A 606 -21.67 6.12 10.49
C ILE A 606 -22.72 5.76 9.41
N GLU A 607 -22.40 5.40 8.16
CA GLU A 607 -23.45 5.02 7.20
C GLU A 607 -23.82 3.53 7.36
N LEU A 608 -22.84 2.64 7.54
CA LEU A 608 -23.12 1.25 7.99
C LEU A 608 -23.71 1.20 9.40
N THR A 609 -23.22 2.02 10.33
CA THR A 609 -23.84 2.14 11.66
C THR A 609 -25.14 2.95 11.63
N MET A 610 -25.43 3.79 10.62
CA MET A 610 -26.76 4.36 10.40
C MET A 610 -27.70 3.31 9.82
N ILE A 611 -27.22 2.34 9.05
CA ILE A 611 -28.03 1.18 8.68
C ILE A 611 -28.46 0.43 9.97
N PHE A 612 -27.55 0.24 10.94
CA PHE A 612 -27.92 -0.25 12.29
C PHE A 612 -28.86 0.71 13.04
N HIS A 613 -28.48 1.98 13.24
CA HIS A 613 -29.22 2.95 14.05
C HIS A 613 -30.57 3.38 13.45
N LYS A 614 -30.69 3.48 12.13
CA LYS A 614 -31.94 3.88 11.45
C LYS A 614 -32.94 2.73 11.48
N TYR A 615 -32.52 1.48 11.26
CA TYR A 615 -33.41 0.33 11.47
C TYR A 615 -33.83 0.17 12.94
N LEU A 616 -32.91 0.35 13.89
CA LEU A 616 -33.23 0.40 15.33
C LEU A 616 -34.22 1.53 15.68
N SER A 617 -34.10 2.69 15.04
CA SER A 617 -35.04 3.80 15.22
C SER A 617 -36.41 3.57 14.57
N VAL A 618 -36.50 2.70 13.56
CA VAL A 618 -37.77 2.29 12.93
C VAL A 618 -38.47 1.22 13.77
N GLU A 619 -37.73 0.30 14.40
CA GLU A 619 -38.28 -0.69 15.35
C GLU A 619 -38.73 -0.06 16.67
N THR A 620 -38.04 0.97 17.17
CA THR A 620 -38.45 1.67 18.40
C THR A 620 -39.63 2.63 18.19
N ALA A 621 -39.98 2.98 16.96
CA ALA A 621 -41.12 3.86 16.64
C ALA A 621 -42.46 3.13 16.41
N GLN A 622 -42.51 1.79 16.59
CA GLN A 622 -43.73 0.99 16.40
C GLN A 622 -44.26 0.28 17.66
N ASN A 623 -43.83 0.67 18.87
CA ASN A 623 -44.46 0.22 20.12
C ASN A 623 -45.19 1.34 20.85
#